data_AF-A0A8C1P6Q1-F1
#
_entry.id   AF-A0A8C1P6Q1-F1
#
_cell.length_a   1.000
_cell.length_b   1.000
_cell.length_c   1.000
_cell.angle_alpha   90.00
_cell.angle_beta   90.00
_cell.angle_gamma   90.00
#
_symmetry.space_group_name_H-M   'P 1'
#
loop_
_entity.id
_entity.type
_entity.pdbx_description
1 polymer ?
#
loop_
_entity_poly.entity_id
_entity_poly.type
_entity_poly.pdbx_seq_one_letter_code
_entity_poly.pdbx_strand_id
1 'polypeptide(L)'
;MAEVGKGVNAGKLASNVQKRITRAQEKVLQKLGKADETKDTAFEEEVAKFNKQLADGTKLQKDLKAYMAAVKTMHECSKRLQDCLAEMYDPEWFGKEEVDSIAEEMIEKEMDNNLEDTDLLWQDFHQNLVDNALISMDTYLAQFPDIRARIAKRERKLVDFDSARHHFASIQKSKKKDEAKIAKAEEELGRAQKVFEEINYDLQEELPTLWDSRVGIYVNTFQSVAGLEEKFHRDMGKLNQNLSDIMTKLDEQRLAKKSVPTASTGKSEEAANHNLSESGSDAPKSPAKSREGPPVSRPPRPASSQEVKQDNIINLLEDAVVPDINSSIQPQNEVPTVTNGSSDAELPPSVLYKVKVLHDYGATDSDELDLKAGDIVYVLPFANPDEQDEGWVMGVKESHWLQNKNLLAKGVFPENFTQKL
;
A
#
# COMPACT_ATOMS: atom_id res chain seq x y z
N MET A 1 31.51 41.93 -21.95
CA MET A 1 30.94 41.89 -20.60
C MET A 1 30.90 40.43 -20.17
N ALA A 2 31.70 40.05 -19.18
CA ALA A 2 31.67 38.72 -18.58
C ALA A 2 30.98 38.85 -17.23
N GLU A 3 29.85 38.17 -17.04
CA GLU A 3 29.19 38.08 -15.74
C GLU A 3 29.97 37.13 -14.83
N VAL A 4 30.29 37.63 -13.64
CA VAL A 4 30.91 36.91 -12.55
C VAL A 4 29.85 36.06 -11.85
N GLY A 5 30.04 34.74 -11.86
CA GLY A 5 29.21 33.79 -11.12
C GLY A 5 29.28 34.05 -9.61
N LYS A 6 28.11 34.11 -8.96
CA LYS A 6 27.97 34.18 -7.50
C LYS A 6 28.58 32.93 -6.86
N GLY A 7 29.71 33.10 -6.17
CA GLY A 7 30.29 32.08 -5.32
C GLY A 7 29.45 31.85 -4.05
N VAL A 8 29.32 30.58 -3.68
CA VAL A 8 28.72 30.12 -2.41
C VAL A 8 29.48 30.78 -1.24
N ASN A 9 28.75 31.31 -0.27
CA ASN A 9 29.30 32.21 0.73
C ASN A 9 30.03 31.43 1.83
N ALA A 10 31.33 31.17 1.65
CA ALA A 10 32.19 30.36 2.54
C ALA A 10 32.07 30.69 4.04
N GLY A 11 31.72 31.93 4.40
CA GLY A 11 31.50 32.33 5.80
C GLY A 11 30.27 31.71 6.48
N LYS A 12 29.20 31.40 5.73
CA LYS A 12 28.00 30.75 6.29
C LYS A 12 28.19 29.25 6.47
N LEU A 13 28.85 28.60 5.50
CA LEU A 13 29.26 27.20 5.59
C LEU A 13 30.13 26.97 6.82
N ALA A 14 31.12 27.82 7.06
CA ALA A 14 31.96 27.76 8.24
C ALA A 14 31.15 27.93 9.55
N SER A 15 30.16 28.81 9.59
CA SER A 15 29.31 29.00 10.77
C SER A 15 28.41 27.80 11.07
N ASN A 16 27.90 27.12 10.04
CA ASN A 16 27.04 25.94 10.18
C ASN A 16 27.85 24.70 10.58
N VAL A 17 29.05 24.54 10.02
CA VAL A 17 30.02 23.52 10.46
C VAL A 17 30.41 23.78 11.91
N GLN A 18 30.66 25.03 12.30
CA GLN A 18 30.95 25.38 13.69
C GLN A 18 29.81 25.01 14.64
N LYS A 19 28.55 25.33 14.29
CA LYS A 19 27.37 24.93 15.10
C LYS A 19 27.27 23.40 15.24
N ARG A 20 27.52 22.65 14.17
CA ARG A 20 27.51 21.18 14.19
C ARG A 20 28.58 20.61 15.11
N ILE A 21 29.80 21.16 15.08
CA ILE A 21 30.89 20.79 16.00
C ILE A 21 30.49 21.11 17.45
N THR A 22 29.92 22.28 17.70
CA THR A 22 29.46 22.67 19.04
C THR A 22 28.36 21.73 19.56
N ARG A 23 27.38 21.34 18.74
CA ARG A 23 26.36 20.35 19.13
C ARG A 23 26.95 18.99 19.47
N ALA A 24 27.88 18.51 18.65
CA ALA A 24 28.56 17.24 18.89
C ALA A 24 29.35 17.29 20.21
N GLN A 25 30.03 18.40 20.47
CA GLN A 25 30.76 18.63 21.72
C GLN A 25 29.82 18.66 22.93
N GLU A 26 28.68 19.34 22.84
CA GLU A 26 27.69 19.41 23.92
C GLU A 26 27.08 18.03 24.23
N LYS A 27 26.66 17.28 23.19
CA LYS A 27 26.16 15.90 23.37
C LYS A 27 27.18 14.99 24.06
N VAL A 28 28.47 15.13 23.74
CA VAL A 28 29.55 14.38 24.41
C VAL A 28 29.72 14.83 25.87
N LEU A 29 29.65 16.13 26.15
CA LEU A 29 29.74 16.66 27.52
C LEU A 29 28.56 16.21 28.39
N GLN A 30 27.35 16.19 27.85
CA GLN A 30 26.15 15.66 28.50
C GLN A 30 26.30 14.16 28.82
N LYS A 31 26.72 13.34 27.83
CA LYS A 31 26.97 11.90 28.03
C LYS A 31 28.07 11.60 29.06
N LEU A 32 29.02 12.51 29.24
CA LEU A 32 30.10 12.40 30.24
C LEU A 32 29.71 12.97 31.61
N GLY A 33 28.48 13.48 31.79
CA GLY A 33 28.01 14.12 33.02
C GLY A 33 28.71 15.45 33.34
N LYS A 34 29.32 16.09 32.33
CA LYS A 34 30.07 17.35 32.46
C LYS A 34 29.25 18.58 32.07
N ALA A 35 28.07 18.39 31.49
CA ALA A 35 27.08 19.42 31.22
C ALA A 35 25.68 18.89 31.59
N ASP A 36 24.82 19.75 32.12
CA ASP A 36 23.43 19.40 32.44
C ASP A 36 22.61 19.34 31.14
N GLU A 37 21.96 18.19 30.92
CA GLU A 37 21.01 17.96 29.84
C GLU A 37 19.61 18.36 30.28
N THR A 38 18.92 19.17 29.47
CA THR A 38 17.51 19.44 29.68
C THR A 38 16.69 18.21 29.28
N LYS A 39 16.12 17.49 30.25
CA LYS A 39 15.22 16.35 30.01
C LYS A 39 13.77 16.82 29.91
N ASP A 40 13.10 16.45 28.83
CA ASP A 40 11.69 16.75 28.60
C ASP A 40 10.92 15.45 28.42
N THR A 41 10.67 14.78 29.54
CA THR A 41 10.02 13.45 29.56
C THR A 41 8.61 13.50 28.97
N ALA A 42 7.90 14.62 29.12
CA ALA A 42 6.58 14.79 28.54
C ALA A 42 6.64 14.82 27.00
N PHE A 43 7.61 15.55 26.44
CA PHE A 43 7.81 15.56 24.99
C PHE A 43 8.31 14.22 24.46
N GLU A 44 9.19 13.53 25.19
CA GLU A 44 9.64 12.17 24.83
C GLU A 44 8.48 11.17 24.72
N GLU A 45 7.48 11.26 25.62
CA GLU A 45 6.26 10.46 25.55
C GLU A 45 5.44 10.76 24.28
N GLU A 46 5.30 12.04 23.91
CA GLU A 46 4.61 12.43 22.67
C GLU A 46 5.35 11.95 21.41
N VAL A 47 6.68 11.99 21.40
CA VAL A 47 7.50 11.42 20.31
C VAL A 47 7.34 9.90 20.23
N ALA A 48 7.24 9.21 21.37
CA ALA A 48 6.98 7.76 21.38
C ALA A 48 5.60 7.43 20.80
N LYS A 49 4.57 8.20 21.13
CA LYS A 49 3.23 8.09 20.53
C LYS A 49 3.26 8.34 19.03
N PHE A 50 3.92 9.42 18.59
CA PHE A 50 4.11 9.75 17.17
C PHE A 50 4.74 8.59 16.40
N ASN A 51 5.85 8.04 16.89
CA ASN A 51 6.54 6.93 16.23
C ASN A 51 5.68 5.67 16.15
N LYS A 52 4.94 5.36 17.24
CA LYS A 52 3.99 4.25 17.25
C LYS A 52 2.88 4.46 16.21
N GLN A 53 2.30 5.65 16.17
CA GLN A 53 1.22 6.00 15.25
C GLN A 53 1.67 5.91 13.78
N LEU A 54 2.89 6.38 13.46
CA LEU A 54 3.50 6.25 12.15
C LEU A 54 3.69 4.77 11.77
N ALA A 55 4.21 3.96 12.69
CA ALA A 55 4.42 2.54 12.45
C ALA A 55 3.10 1.80 12.19
N ASP A 56 2.09 2.02 13.04
CA ASP A 56 0.77 1.40 12.93
C ASP A 56 0.06 1.85 11.64
N GLY A 57 0.10 3.14 11.32
CA GLY A 57 -0.48 3.68 10.08
C GLY A 57 0.21 3.15 8.82
N THR A 58 1.54 3.07 8.80
CA THR A 58 2.32 2.52 7.68
C THR A 58 2.02 1.04 7.49
N LYS A 59 1.90 0.28 8.59
CA LYS A 59 1.51 -1.12 8.54
C LYS A 59 0.12 -1.28 7.94
N LEU A 60 -0.87 -0.50 8.40
CA LEU A 60 -2.23 -0.53 7.87
C LEU A 60 -2.27 -0.21 6.36
N GLN A 61 -1.56 0.83 5.92
CA GLN A 61 -1.48 1.18 4.50
C GLN A 61 -0.89 0.03 3.66
N LYS A 62 0.18 -0.60 4.15
CA LYS A 62 0.80 -1.75 3.48
C LYS A 62 -0.18 -2.92 3.36
N ASP A 63 -0.87 -3.25 4.45
CA ASP A 63 -1.83 -4.35 4.50
C ASP A 63 -3.05 -4.05 3.60
N LEU A 64 -3.52 -2.80 3.54
CA LEU A 64 -4.58 -2.37 2.62
C LEU A 64 -4.17 -2.48 1.15
N LYS A 65 -2.94 -2.07 0.80
CA LYS A 65 -2.41 -2.26 -0.58
C LYS A 65 -2.29 -3.73 -0.94
N ALA A 66 -1.88 -4.58 -0.01
CA ALA A 66 -1.81 -6.03 -0.21
C ALA A 66 -3.21 -6.64 -0.42
N TYR A 67 -4.19 -6.20 0.36
CA TYR A 67 -5.59 -6.59 0.18
C TYR A 67 -6.11 -6.22 -1.22
N MET A 68 -5.85 -5.00 -1.69
CA MET A 68 -6.26 -4.57 -3.04
C MET A 68 -5.57 -5.37 -4.14
N ALA A 69 -4.29 -5.72 -3.98
CA ALA A 69 -3.60 -6.61 -4.91
C ALA A 69 -4.23 -8.01 -4.95
N ALA A 70 -4.69 -8.53 -3.81
CA ALA A 70 -5.43 -9.78 -3.74
C ALA A 70 -6.80 -9.68 -4.42
N VAL A 71 -7.53 -8.58 -4.24
CA VAL A 71 -8.79 -8.29 -4.95
C VAL A 71 -8.59 -8.31 -6.47
N LYS A 72 -7.55 -7.63 -6.96
CA LYS A 72 -7.22 -7.64 -8.40
C LYS A 72 -6.87 -9.04 -8.90
N THR A 73 -6.08 -9.81 -8.14
CA THR A 73 -5.74 -11.19 -8.51
C THR A 73 -6.99 -12.07 -8.56
N MET A 74 -7.93 -11.90 -7.61
CA MET A 74 -9.19 -12.62 -7.59
C MET A 74 -10.06 -12.27 -8.80
N HIS A 75 -10.13 -10.98 -9.17
CA HIS A 75 -10.81 -10.53 -10.39
C HIS A 75 -10.24 -11.23 -11.63
N GLU A 76 -8.92 -11.22 -11.80
CA GLU A 76 -8.25 -11.87 -12.95
C GLU A 76 -8.53 -13.39 -12.98
N CYS A 77 -8.51 -14.06 -11.83
CA CYS A 77 -8.87 -15.48 -11.74
C CYS A 77 -10.34 -15.73 -12.09
N SER A 78 -11.25 -14.92 -11.56
CA SER A 78 -12.69 -14.99 -11.84
C SER A 78 -12.96 -14.81 -13.33
N LYS A 79 -12.30 -13.83 -13.95
CA LYS A 79 -12.40 -13.56 -15.38
C LYS A 79 -11.94 -14.75 -16.22
N ARG A 80 -10.76 -15.32 -15.93
CA ARG A 80 -10.28 -16.52 -16.64
C ARG A 80 -11.23 -17.71 -16.53
N LEU A 81 -11.88 -17.88 -15.38
CA LEU A 81 -12.88 -18.93 -15.18
C LEU A 81 -14.13 -18.67 -16.04
N GLN A 82 -14.56 -17.42 -16.14
CA GLN A 82 -15.68 -17.00 -16.99
C GLN A 82 -15.35 -17.13 -18.49
N ASP A 83 -14.15 -16.73 -18.91
CA ASP A 83 -13.68 -16.89 -20.29
C ASP A 83 -13.67 -18.38 -20.68
N CYS A 84 -13.24 -19.27 -19.79
CA CYS A 84 -13.30 -20.72 -20.01
C CYS A 84 -14.74 -21.21 -20.23
N LEU A 85 -15.70 -20.72 -19.43
CA LEU A 85 -17.12 -21.04 -19.63
C LEU A 85 -17.62 -20.55 -20.99
N ALA A 86 -17.27 -19.31 -21.37
CA ALA A 86 -17.67 -18.73 -22.65
C ALA A 86 -17.06 -19.48 -23.84
N GLU A 87 -15.79 -19.90 -23.76
CA GLU A 87 -15.11 -20.71 -24.79
C GLU A 87 -15.69 -22.12 -24.93
N MET A 88 -16.11 -22.73 -23.81
CA MET A 88 -16.72 -24.06 -23.79
C MET A 88 -18.19 -24.05 -24.22
N TYR A 89 -18.82 -22.88 -24.22
CA TYR A 89 -20.21 -22.73 -24.62
C TYR A 89 -20.33 -22.95 -26.13
N ASP A 90 -21.13 -23.94 -26.51
CA ASP A 90 -21.39 -24.24 -27.92
C ASP A 90 -22.80 -23.76 -28.28
N PRO A 91 -22.96 -22.84 -29.25
CA PRO A 91 -24.26 -22.42 -29.75
C PRO A 91 -25.10 -23.62 -30.23
N GLU A 92 -24.47 -24.71 -30.70
CA GLU A 92 -25.19 -25.93 -31.11
C GLU A 92 -25.78 -26.74 -29.95
N TRP A 93 -25.47 -26.41 -28.68
CA TRP A 93 -26.19 -26.97 -27.53
C TRP A 93 -27.71 -26.78 -27.65
N PHE A 94 -28.16 -25.84 -28.48
CA PHE A 94 -29.55 -25.53 -28.77
C PHE A 94 -30.13 -26.20 -30.02
N GLY A 95 -29.33 -26.80 -30.90
CA GLY A 95 -29.80 -27.64 -32.01
C GLY A 95 -30.68 -26.89 -33.02
N LYS A 96 -30.38 -27.05 -34.31
CA LYS A 96 -30.96 -26.27 -35.43
C LYS A 96 -32.49 -26.33 -35.64
N GLU A 97 -33.25 -27.10 -34.85
CA GLU A 97 -34.67 -27.37 -35.12
C GLU A 97 -35.59 -26.64 -34.13
N GLU A 98 -36.06 -25.46 -34.55
CA GLU A 98 -37.28 -24.77 -34.11
C GLU A 98 -37.60 -24.73 -32.60
N VAL A 99 -36.59 -24.72 -31.72
CA VAL A 99 -36.75 -24.04 -30.43
C VAL A 99 -36.67 -22.56 -30.75
N ASP A 100 -37.68 -21.78 -30.35
CA ASP A 100 -37.82 -20.35 -30.64
C ASP A 100 -36.44 -19.65 -30.62
N SER A 101 -35.93 -19.27 -31.80
CA SER A 101 -34.63 -18.56 -31.98
C SER A 101 -34.47 -17.35 -31.04
N ILE A 102 -35.59 -16.84 -30.51
CA ILE A 102 -35.68 -15.78 -29.51
C ILE A 102 -35.19 -16.24 -28.13
N ALA A 103 -35.52 -17.45 -27.67
CA ALA A 103 -35.12 -17.96 -26.36
C ALA A 103 -33.62 -18.24 -26.28
N GLU A 104 -33.03 -18.68 -27.39
CA GLU A 104 -31.59 -18.91 -27.57
C GLU A 104 -30.82 -17.59 -27.54
N GLU A 105 -31.26 -16.60 -28.34
CA GLU A 105 -30.69 -15.25 -28.34
C GLU A 105 -30.82 -14.56 -26.97
N MET A 106 -31.89 -14.85 -26.22
CA MET A 106 -32.06 -14.33 -24.86
C MET A 106 -31.09 -14.95 -23.85
N ILE A 107 -30.81 -16.25 -23.92
CA ILE A 107 -29.89 -16.92 -22.99
C ILE A 107 -28.44 -16.51 -23.26
N GLU A 108 -28.04 -16.42 -24.53
CA GLU A 108 -26.70 -15.93 -24.90
C GLU A 108 -26.49 -14.49 -24.41
N LYS A 109 -27.46 -13.60 -24.63
CA LYS A 109 -27.41 -12.24 -24.09
C LYS A 109 -27.41 -12.20 -22.56
N GLU A 110 -28.20 -13.05 -21.88
CA GLU A 110 -28.20 -13.13 -20.42
C GLU A 110 -26.82 -13.57 -19.89
N MET A 111 -26.15 -14.50 -20.56
CA MET A 111 -24.79 -14.94 -20.22
C MET A 111 -23.77 -13.82 -20.44
N ASP A 112 -23.75 -13.20 -21.62
CA ASP A 112 -22.81 -12.12 -21.96
C ASP A 112 -22.93 -10.93 -20.99
N ASN A 113 -24.17 -10.50 -20.70
CA ASN A 113 -24.42 -9.44 -19.74
C ASN A 113 -23.95 -9.82 -18.33
N ASN A 114 -24.14 -11.08 -17.91
CA ASN A 114 -23.70 -11.54 -16.59
C ASN A 114 -22.16 -11.49 -16.45
N LEU A 115 -21.44 -11.88 -17.50
CA LEU A 115 -19.98 -11.83 -17.55
C LEU A 115 -19.48 -10.37 -17.54
N GLU A 116 -20.07 -9.49 -18.36
CA GLU A 116 -19.72 -8.07 -18.40
C GLU A 116 -20.01 -7.37 -17.05
N ASP A 117 -21.20 -7.59 -16.47
CA ASP A 117 -21.58 -7.04 -15.18
C ASP A 117 -20.66 -7.53 -14.06
N THR A 118 -20.19 -8.78 -14.12
CA THR A 118 -19.21 -9.31 -13.16
C THR A 118 -17.88 -8.58 -13.26
N ASP A 119 -17.37 -8.37 -14.48
CA ASP A 119 -16.11 -7.64 -14.71
C ASP A 119 -16.22 -6.19 -14.24
N LEU A 120 -17.32 -5.50 -14.58
CA LEU A 120 -17.60 -4.13 -14.12
C LEU A 120 -17.70 -4.02 -12.60
N LEU A 121 -18.35 -4.99 -11.94
CA LEU A 121 -18.50 -4.99 -10.48
C LEU A 121 -17.15 -5.14 -9.76
N TRP A 122 -16.25 -5.99 -10.27
CA TRP A 122 -14.89 -6.10 -9.75
C TRP A 122 -14.10 -4.80 -9.91
N GLN A 123 -14.18 -4.16 -11.09
CA GLN A 123 -13.52 -2.89 -11.35
C GLN A 123 -14.04 -1.77 -10.44
N ASP A 124 -15.37 -1.64 -10.30
CA ASP A 124 -16.01 -0.68 -9.39
C ASP A 124 -15.56 -0.90 -7.95
N PHE A 125 -15.55 -2.15 -7.48
CA PHE A 125 -15.12 -2.47 -6.12
C PHE A 125 -13.66 -2.08 -5.87
N HIS A 126 -12.74 -2.47 -6.76
CA HIS A 126 -11.33 -2.10 -6.63
C HIS A 126 -11.14 -0.57 -6.66
N GLN A 127 -11.79 0.13 -7.59
CA GLN A 127 -11.66 1.58 -7.70
C GLN A 127 -12.22 2.29 -6.45
N ASN A 128 -13.36 1.85 -5.93
CA ASN A 128 -13.90 2.41 -4.70
C ASN A 128 -13.01 2.17 -3.47
N LEU A 129 -12.28 1.05 -3.40
CA LEU A 129 -11.26 0.83 -2.37
C LEU A 129 -10.10 1.83 -2.47
N VAL A 130 -9.67 2.16 -3.70
CA VAL A 130 -8.67 3.22 -3.94
C VAL A 130 -9.19 4.55 -3.38
N ASP A 131 -10.38 4.95 -3.83
CA ASP A 131 -10.88 6.30 -3.63
C ASP A 131 -11.35 6.56 -2.19
N ASN A 132 -12.00 5.57 -1.56
CA ASN A 132 -12.67 5.76 -0.27
C ASN A 132 -11.90 5.20 0.93
N ALA A 133 -10.83 4.45 0.72
CA ALA A 133 -10.00 3.91 1.79
C ALA A 133 -8.52 4.26 1.62
N LEU A 134 -7.92 3.95 0.46
CA LEU A 134 -6.48 4.10 0.28
C LEU A 134 -6.02 5.57 0.24
N ILE A 135 -6.68 6.42 -0.54
CA ILE A 135 -6.33 7.84 -0.66
C ILE A 135 -6.42 8.55 0.70
N SER A 136 -7.42 8.21 1.53
CA SER A 136 -7.55 8.75 2.88
C SER A 136 -6.37 8.37 3.78
N MET A 137 -5.94 7.10 3.74
CA MET A 137 -4.76 6.64 4.45
C MET A 137 -3.47 7.30 3.96
N ASP A 138 -3.30 7.46 2.64
CA ASP A 138 -2.14 8.13 2.05
C ASP A 138 -2.07 9.60 2.48
N THR A 139 -3.21 10.31 2.47
CA THR A 139 -3.31 11.72 2.90
C THR A 139 -2.99 11.87 4.38
N TYR A 140 -3.46 10.95 5.22
CA TYR A 140 -3.13 10.93 6.63
C TYR A 140 -1.63 10.72 6.87
N LEU A 141 -1.02 9.73 6.20
CA LEU A 141 0.41 9.45 6.34
C LEU A 141 1.31 10.55 5.78
N ALA A 142 0.83 11.34 4.82
CA ALA A 142 1.56 12.47 4.25
C ALA A 142 1.88 13.58 5.27
N GLN A 143 1.20 13.63 6.43
CA GLN A 143 1.46 14.60 7.49
C GLN A 143 2.73 14.29 8.31
N PHE A 144 3.12 13.01 8.38
CA PHE A 144 4.19 12.57 9.28
C PHE A 144 5.60 13.03 8.89
N PRO A 145 6.01 13.07 7.60
CA PRO A 145 7.36 13.48 7.23
C PRO A 145 7.73 14.90 7.71
N ASP A 146 6.81 15.86 7.56
CA ASP A 146 7.02 17.24 7.98
C ASP A 146 7.15 17.34 9.52
N ILE A 147 6.20 16.74 10.24
CA ILE A 147 6.21 16.72 11.71
C ILE A 147 7.48 16.04 12.23
N ARG A 148 7.92 14.94 11.62
CA ARG A 148 9.18 14.27 11.96
C ARG A 148 10.39 15.17 11.77
N ALA A 149 10.45 15.92 10.67
CA ALA A 149 11.54 16.87 10.41
C ALA A 149 11.58 17.98 11.47
N ARG A 150 10.41 18.47 11.90
CA ARG A 150 10.32 19.47 12.98
C ARG A 150 10.71 18.90 14.35
N ILE A 151 10.36 17.65 14.67
CA ILE A 151 10.84 16.97 15.89
C ILE A 151 12.37 16.95 15.91
N ALA A 152 13.01 16.49 14.82
CA ALA A 152 14.47 16.49 14.71
C ALA A 152 15.06 17.92 14.82
N LYS A 153 14.40 18.91 14.20
CA LYS A 153 14.78 20.32 14.32
C LYS A 153 14.70 20.80 15.76
N ARG A 154 13.64 20.47 16.50
CA ARG A 154 13.47 20.80 17.92
C ARG A 154 14.60 20.23 18.77
N GLU A 155 14.93 18.95 18.59
CA GLU A 155 16.04 18.30 19.31
C GLU A 155 17.38 19.01 19.06
N ARG A 156 17.66 19.38 17.81
CA ARG A 156 18.85 20.17 17.47
C ARG A 156 18.85 21.55 18.14
N LYS A 157 17.68 22.19 18.24
CA LYS A 157 17.54 23.52 18.86
C LYS A 157 17.60 23.50 20.39
N LEU A 158 17.16 22.42 21.00
CA LEU A 158 17.35 22.20 22.43
C LEU A 158 18.85 22.13 22.77
N VAL A 159 19.63 21.39 21.97
CA VAL A 159 21.10 21.32 22.15
C VAL A 159 21.76 22.68 21.89
N ASP A 160 21.34 23.41 20.84
CA ASP A 160 21.84 24.78 20.57
C ASP A 160 21.57 25.71 21.78
N PHE A 161 20.38 25.61 22.40
CA PHE A 161 19.99 26.37 23.58
C PHE A 161 20.78 25.99 24.82
N ASP A 162 20.93 24.70 25.13
CA ASP A 162 21.72 24.20 26.27
C ASP A 162 23.18 24.66 26.16
N SER A 163 23.76 24.61 24.96
CA SER A 163 25.12 25.07 24.73
C SER A 163 25.29 26.58 24.93
N ALA A 164 24.33 27.39 24.43
CA ALA A 164 24.32 28.84 24.67
C ALA A 164 24.17 29.17 26.17
N ARG A 165 23.32 28.43 26.88
CA ARG A 165 23.10 28.56 28.33
C ARG A 165 24.38 28.27 29.10
N HIS A 166 25.07 27.18 28.74
CA HIS A 166 26.34 26.81 29.35
C HIS A 166 27.44 27.84 29.05
N HIS A 167 27.52 28.34 27.82
CA HIS A 167 28.48 29.37 27.42
C HIS A 167 28.29 30.67 28.21
N PHE A 168 27.04 31.15 28.31
CA PHE A 168 26.70 32.35 29.08
C PHE A 168 27.06 32.17 30.57
N ALA A 169 26.69 31.04 31.18
CA ALA A 169 27.02 30.73 32.57
C ALA A 169 28.54 30.69 32.82
N SER A 170 29.31 30.15 31.88
CA SER A 170 30.78 30.12 31.95
C SER A 170 31.39 31.53 31.90
N ILE A 171 30.90 32.40 31.00
CA ILE A 171 31.39 33.78 30.88
C ILE A 171 31.04 34.59 32.14
N GLN A 172 29.84 34.42 32.70
CA GLN A 172 29.44 35.09 33.94
C GLN A 172 30.32 34.73 35.15
N LYS A 173 30.78 33.47 35.23
CA LYS A 173 31.66 32.99 36.31
C LYS A 173 33.13 33.43 36.14
N SER A 174 33.49 34.04 35.01
CA SER A 174 34.88 34.44 34.76
C SER A 174 35.32 35.60 35.67
N LYS A 175 36.57 35.55 36.15
CA LYS A 175 37.14 36.59 37.04
C LYS A 175 37.39 37.92 36.32
N LYS A 176 37.49 37.92 35.00
CA LYS A 176 37.65 39.12 34.16
C LYS A 176 36.34 39.38 33.45
N LYS A 177 35.52 40.28 33.99
CA LYS A 177 34.25 40.65 33.39
C LYS A 177 34.51 41.51 32.14
N ASP A 178 34.12 40.96 31.00
CA ASP A 178 34.15 41.63 29.71
C ASP A 178 32.70 41.87 29.30
N GLU A 179 32.23 43.10 29.50
CA GLU A 179 30.82 43.46 29.31
C GLU A 179 30.34 43.21 27.87
N ALA A 180 31.21 43.43 26.89
CA ALA A 180 30.88 43.16 25.48
C ALA A 180 30.69 41.66 25.20
N LYS A 181 31.52 40.80 25.81
CA LYS A 181 31.35 39.34 25.69
C LYS A 181 30.12 38.82 26.43
N ILE A 182 29.82 39.39 27.59
CA ILE A 182 28.63 39.04 28.36
C ILE A 182 27.37 39.40 27.55
N ALA A 183 27.28 40.64 27.03
CA ALA A 183 26.14 41.09 26.24
C ALA A 183 25.94 40.23 24.98
N LYS A 184 27.03 39.86 24.29
CA LYS A 184 26.96 38.98 23.12
C LYS A 184 26.46 37.57 23.46
N ALA A 185 26.96 36.98 24.55
CA ALA A 185 26.52 35.65 24.98
C ALA A 185 25.06 35.64 25.47
N GLU A 186 24.59 36.73 26.08
CA GLU A 186 23.19 36.92 26.47
C GLU A 186 22.27 37.02 25.24
N GLU A 187 22.68 37.77 24.22
CA GLU A 187 21.93 37.88 22.96
C GLU A 187 21.86 36.52 22.23
N GLU A 188 22.97 35.78 22.17
CA GLU A 188 23.01 34.45 21.58
C GLU A 188 22.11 33.46 22.33
N LEU A 189 22.10 33.50 23.67
CA LEU A 189 21.19 32.72 24.52
C LEU A 189 19.72 33.06 24.23
N GLY A 190 19.36 34.34 24.21
CA GLY A 190 17.99 34.78 23.93
C GLY A 190 17.50 34.36 22.54
N ARG A 191 18.37 34.44 21.52
CA ARG A 191 18.05 33.95 20.17
C ARG A 191 17.86 32.43 20.13
N ALA A 192 18.74 31.67 20.78
CA ALA A 192 18.63 30.21 20.81
C ALA A 192 17.37 29.75 21.54
N GLN A 193 17.04 30.40 22.66
CA GLN A 193 15.81 30.17 23.42
C GLN A 193 14.57 30.40 22.55
N LYS A 194 14.47 31.56 21.90
CA LYS A 194 13.31 31.90 21.08
C LYS A 194 13.06 30.87 19.96
N VAL A 195 14.11 30.48 19.24
CA VAL A 195 14.00 29.51 18.13
C VAL A 195 13.60 28.12 18.63
N PHE A 196 14.11 27.70 19.80
CA PHE A 196 13.70 26.45 20.41
C PHE A 196 12.24 26.49 20.88
N GLU A 197 11.84 27.54 21.60
CA GLU A 197 10.50 27.68 22.17
C GLU A 197 9.41 27.76 21.12
N GLU A 198 9.66 28.45 20.00
CA GLU A 198 8.72 28.54 18.86
C GLU A 198 8.40 27.14 18.31
N ILE A 199 9.42 26.36 17.95
CA ILE A 199 9.24 24.99 17.42
C ILE A 199 8.65 24.07 18.50
N ASN A 200 9.08 24.24 19.76
CA ASN A 200 8.59 23.44 20.87
C ASN A 200 7.08 23.63 21.09
N TYR A 201 6.61 24.88 21.08
CA TYR A 201 5.22 25.22 21.29
C TYR A 201 4.34 24.62 20.20
N ASP A 202 4.71 24.83 18.93
CA ASP A 202 3.96 24.29 17.78
C ASP A 202 3.82 22.76 17.85
N LEU A 203 4.92 22.05 18.17
CA LEU A 203 4.88 20.59 18.31
C LEU A 203 4.08 20.12 19.53
N GLN A 204 4.06 20.87 20.63
CA GLN A 204 3.25 20.54 21.81
C GLN A 204 1.75 20.70 21.55
N GLU A 205 1.32 21.56 20.63
CA GLU A 205 -0.08 21.65 20.19
C GLU A 205 -0.43 20.59 19.13
N GLU A 206 0.46 20.35 18.16
CA GLU A 206 0.16 19.50 17.02
C GLU A 206 0.25 18.00 17.33
N LEU A 207 1.21 17.54 18.14
CA LEU A 207 1.39 16.11 18.42
C LEU A 207 0.17 15.45 19.09
N PRO A 208 -0.46 16.06 20.12
CA PRO A 208 -1.67 15.51 20.72
C PRO A 208 -2.84 15.49 19.72
N THR A 209 -2.98 16.56 18.92
CA THR A 209 -4.03 16.66 17.90
C THR A 209 -3.87 15.57 16.84
N LEU A 210 -2.65 15.37 16.34
CA LEU A 210 -2.33 14.28 15.42
C LEU A 210 -2.64 12.93 16.07
N TRP A 211 -2.21 12.71 17.31
CA TRP A 211 -2.48 11.46 18.03
C TRP A 211 -3.97 11.16 18.07
N ASP A 212 -4.81 12.08 18.51
CA ASP A 212 -6.25 11.87 18.63
C ASP A 212 -6.95 11.63 17.29
N SER A 213 -6.45 12.22 16.21
CA SER A 213 -6.99 12.00 14.85
C SER A 213 -6.95 10.53 14.39
N ARG A 214 -6.01 9.71 14.93
CA ARG A 214 -5.82 8.30 14.52
C ARG A 214 -7.10 7.47 14.61
N VAL A 215 -7.92 7.72 15.62
CA VAL A 215 -9.15 6.96 15.87
C VAL A 215 -10.15 7.19 14.75
N GLY A 216 -10.35 8.46 14.38
CA GLY A 216 -11.25 8.83 13.29
C GLY A 216 -10.80 8.24 11.95
N ILE A 217 -9.49 8.29 11.67
CA ILE A 217 -8.93 7.69 10.45
C ILE A 217 -9.18 6.18 10.40
N TYR A 218 -8.85 5.44 11.46
CA TYR A 218 -9.05 3.98 11.47
C TYR A 218 -10.53 3.61 11.35
N VAL A 219 -11.42 4.30 12.08
CA VAL A 219 -12.86 4.08 12.00
C VAL A 219 -13.35 4.30 10.57
N ASN A 220 -13.01 5.43 9.95
CA ASN A 220 -13.44 5.75 8.59
C ASN A 220 -12.90 4.73 7.58
N THR A 221 -11.62 4.37 7.65
CA THR A 221 -11.02 3.39 6.73
C THR A 221 -11.73 2.04 6.81
N PHE A 222 -11.92 1.49 8.01
CA PHE A 222 -12.56 0.18 8.15
C PHE A 222 -14.07 0.22 7.87
N GLN A 223 -14.76 1.32 8.17
CA GLN A 223 -16.17 1.49 7.78
C GLN A 223 -16.33 1.57 6.26
N SER A 224 -15.46 2.31 5.56
CA SER A 224 -15.44 2.36 4.10
C SER A 224 -15.20 0.96 3.52
N VAL A 225 -14.16 0.25 3.96
CA VAL A 225 -13.85 -1.11 3.46
C VAL A 225 -15.03 -2.05 3.70
N ALA A 226 -15.56 -2.11 4.92
CA ALA A 226 -16.66 -3.00 5.25
C ALA A 226 -17.93 -2.68 4.45
N GLY A 227 -18.27 -1.40 4.27
CA GLY A 227 -19.42 -0.98 3.47
C GLY A 227 -19.28 -1.33 1.99
N LEU A 228 -18.06 -1.21 1.45
CA LEU A 228 -17.75 -1.60 0.07
C LEU A 228 -17.79 -3.12 -0.12
N GLU A 229 -17.20 -3.89 0.81
CA GLU A 229 -17.29 -5.36 0.81
C GLU A 229 -18.73 -5.83 0.87
N GLU A 230 -19.55 -5.25 1.76
CA GLU A 230 -20.96 -5.59 1.89
C GLU A 230 -21.72 -5.36 0.57
N LYS A 231 -21.52 -4.20 -0.07
CA LYS A 231 -22.12 -3.89 -1.38
C LYS A 231 -21.66 -4.87 -2.44
N PHE A 232 -20.35 -5.06 -2.56
CA PHE A 232 -19.75 -5.95 -3.54
C PHE A 232 -20.29 -7.37 -3.42
N HIS A 233 -20.24 -7.97 -2.22
CA HIS A 233 -20.69 -9.34 -2.01
C HIS A 233 -22.20 -9.52 -2.23
N ARG A 234 -23.01 -8.51 -1.87
CA ARG A 234 -24.45 -8.54 -2.14
C ARG A 234 -24.76 -8.56 -3.63
N ASP A 235 -24.09 -7.72 -4.41
CA ASP A 235 -24.36 -7.61 -5.85
C ASP A 235 -23.73 -8.79 -6.61
N MET A 236 -22.55 -9.24 -6.21
CA MET A 236 -21.93 -10.47 -6.74
C MET A 236 -22.80 -11.70 -6.47
N GLY A 237 -23.44 -11.76 -5.29
CA GLY A 237 -24.39 -12.83 -4.96
C GLY A 237 -25.56 -12.90 -5.95
N LYS A 238 -26.06 -11.76 -6.46
CA LYS A 238 -27.12 -11.74 -7.48
C LYS A 238 -26.60 -12.24 -8.82
N LEU A 239 -25.40 -11.82 -9.24
CA LEU A 239 -24.80 -12.29 -10.49
C LEU A 239 -24.56 -13.80 -10.47
N ASN A 240 -24.07 -14.33 -9.35
CA ASN A 240 -23.89 -15.77 -9.17
C ASN A 240 -25.23 -16.54 -9.22
N GLN A 241 -26.30 -15.98 -8.64
CA GLN A 241 -27.63 -16.58 -8.75
C GLN A 241 -28.13 -16.58 -10.20
N ASN A 242 -27.97 -15.45 -10.91
CA ASN A 242 -28.34 -15.36 -12.33
C ASN A 242 -27.59 -16.40 -13.18
N LEU A 243 -26.29 -16.58 -12.95
CA LEU A 243 -25.51 -17.61 -13.63
C LEU A 243 -26.03 -19.02 -13.33
N SER A 244 -26.34 -19.31 -12.05
CA SER A 244 -26.94 -20.59 -11.66
C SER A 244 -28.28 -20.84 -12.37
N ASP A 245 -29.11 -19.81 -12.49
CA ASP A 245 -30.41 -19.90 -13.17
C ASP A 245 -30.23 -20.14 -14.67
N ILE A 246 -29.27 -19.47 -15.31
CA ILE A 246 -28.89 -19.72 -16.72
C ILE A 246 -28.47 -21.19 -16.91
N MET A 247 -27.61 -21.71 -16.05
CA MET A 247 -27.16 -23.11 -16.12
C MET A 247 -28.32 -24.10 -15.90
N THR A 248 -29.28 -23.75 -15.06
CA THR A 248 -30.50 -24.56 -14.83
C THR A 248 -31.38 -24.58 -16.07
N LYS A 249 -31.65 -23.41 -16.68
CA LYS A 249 -32.41 -23.30 -17.94
C LYS A 249 -31.75 -24.14 -19.04
N LEU A 250 -30.42 -24.12 -19.13
CA LEU A 250 -29.67 -24.91 -20.10
C LEU A 250 -29.87 -26.42 -19.91
N ASP A 251 -29.85 -26.92 -18.66
CA ASP A 251 -30.08 -28.34 -18.38
C ASP A 251 -31.53 -28.77 -18.63
N GLU A 252 -32.50 -27.95 -18.24
CA GLU A 252 -33.93 -28.18 -18.49
C GLU A 252 -34.20 -28.35 -19.99
N GLN A 253 -33.62 -27.48 -20.82
CA GLN A 253 -33.74 -27.57 -22.27
C GLN A 253 -33.07 -28.82 -22.85
N ARG A 254 -31.90 -29.21 -22.34
CA ARG A 254 -31.23 -30.47 -22.73
C ARG A 254 -32.13 -31.69 -22.45
N LEU A 255 -32.79 -31.71 -21.30
CA LEU A 255 -33.69 -32.80 -20.92
C LEU A 255 -34.99 -32.82 -21.74
N ALA A 256 -35.56 -31.65 -22.02
CA ALA A 256 -36.76 -31.52 -22.86
C ALA A 256 -36.54 -32.16 -24.25
N LYS A 257 -35.39 -31.92 -24.88
CA LYS A 257 -35.02 -32.53 -26.18
C LYS A 257 -34.98 -34.05 -26.17
N LYS A 258 -34.54 -34.66 -25.06
CA LYS A 258 -34.43 -36.13 -24.95
C LYS A 258 -35.80 -36.81 -24.83
N SER A 259 -36.86 -36.06 -24.49
CA SER A 259 -38.21 -36.58 -24.28
C SER A 259 -39.08 -36.62 -25.55
N VAL A 260 -38.63 -36.03 -26.66
CA VAL A 260 -39.33 -36.10 -27.96
C VAL A 260 -38.89 -37.39 -28.68
N PRO A 261 -39.77 -38.39 -28.89
CA PRO A 261 -39.39 -39.61 -29.57
C PRO A 261 -39.11 -39.32 -31.04
N THR A 262 -37.89 -39.63 -31.46
CA THR A 262 -37.47 -39.61 -32.86
C THR A 262 -38.36 -40.58 -33.64
N ALA A 263 -39.30 -40.08 -34.43
CA ALA A 263 -40.08 -40.91 -35.34
C ALA A 263 -39.15 -41.46 -36.42
N SER A 264 -38.61 -42.65 -36.20
CA SER A 264 -37.84 -43.41 -37.19
C SER A 264 -38.73 -43.74 -38.39
N THR A 265 -38.36 -43.19 -39.53
CA THR A 265 -38.87 -43.53 -40.85
C THR A 265 -38.39 -44.94 -41.23
N GLY A 266 -39.31 -45.87 -41.47
CA GLY A 266 -39.01 -47.21 -41.97
C GLY A 266 -40.28 -47.99 -42.37
N LYS A 267 -40.58 -48.03 -43.68
CA LYS A 267 -41.67 -48.81 -44.30
C LYS A 267 -41.37 -50.32 -44.32
N SER A 268 -42.37 -51.16 -44.04
CA SER A 268 -43.02 -52.07 -45.00
C SER A 268 -43.95 -53.10 -44.33
N GLU A 269 -45.05 -53.37 -45.03
CA GLU A 269 -46.18 -54.25 -44.69
C GLU A 269 -45.79 -55.74 -44.61
N GLU A 270 -46.44 -56.50 -43.73
CA GLU A 270 -47.12 -57.75 -44.11
C GLU A 270 -48.15 -58.18 -43.05
N ALA A 271 -49.31 -58.62 -43.54
CA ALA A 271 -50.52 -58.91 -42.80
C ALA A 271 -50.52 -60.34 -42.19
N ALA A 272 -51.12 -60.49 -41.00
CA ALA A 272 -51.88 -61.68 -40.65
C ALA A 272 -52.86 -61.41 -39.48
N ASN A 273 -54.14 -61.55 -39.79
CA ASN A 273 -55.29 -61.61 -38.88
C ASN A 273 -55.07 -62.59 -37.71
N HIS A 274 -55.60 -62.27 -36.53
CA HIS A 274 -56.64 -63.09 -35.88
C HIS A 274 -57.30 -62.40 -34.67
N ASN A 275 -58.62 -62.20 -34.79
CA ASN A 275 -59.72 -62.24 -33.81
C ASN A 275 -59.70 -61.52 -32.44
N LEU A 276 -60.68 -60.61 -32.32
CA LEU A 276 -61.71 -60.47 -31.27
C LEU A 276 -61.43 -61.01 -29.84
N SER A 277 -61.54 -60.14 -28.84
CA SER A 277 -62.81 -59.95 -28.10
C SER A 277 -62.75 -58.83 -27.03
N GLU A 278 -63.82 -58.04 -27.08
CA GLU A 278 -64.45 -57.03 -26.20
C GLU A 278 -64.11 -56.83 -24.71
N SER A 279 -64.54 -55.61 -24.31
CA SER A 279 -64.99 -55.14 -22.99
C SER A 279 -63.89 -54.79 -21.98
N GLY A 280 -63.90 -53.65 -21.31
CA GLY A 280 -64.84 -52.52 -21.21
C GLY A 280 -64.40 -51.73 -19.97
N SER A 281 -63.96 -50.49 -20.16
CA SER A 281 -64.59 -49.27 -19.64
C SER A 281 -64.52 -49.06 -18.11
N ASP A 282 -63.86 -47.95 -17.76
CA ASP A 282 -64.28 -46.92 -16.79
C ASP A 282 -63.32 -46.61 -15.63
N ALA A 283 -62.62 -45.48 -15.80
CA ALA A 283 -62.40 -44.51 -14.72
C ALA A 283 -63.73 -43.72 -14.47
N PRO A 284 -63.84 -42.70 -13.58
CA PRO A 284 -62.86 -42.11 -12.65
C PRO A 284 -63.46 -41.78 -11.26
N LYS A 285 -62.63 -41.25 -10.34
CA LYS A 285 -62.85 -39.99 -9.56
C LYS A 285 -62.14 -40.00 -8.19
N SER A 286 -61.31 -38.98 -7.97
CA SER A 286 -60.92 -38.46 -6.66
C SER A 286 -62.11 -37.81 -5.94
N PRO A 287 -62.03 -37.58 -4.61
CA PRO A 287 -61.78 -36.21 -4.17
C PRO A 287 -60.89 -36.06 -2.92
N ALA A 288 -60.36 -34.84 -2.79
CA ALA A 288 -59.47 -34.30 -1.76
C ALA A 288 -60.03 -34.27 -0.32
N LYS A 289 -59.14 -34.20 0.68
CA LYS A 289 -59.03 -33.07 1.65
C LYS A 289 -58.05 -33.30 2.81
N SER A 290 -57.12 -32.35 2.95
CA SER A 290 -56.57 -31.69 4.16
C SER A 290 -56.11 -32.51 5.37
N ARG A 291 -54.84 -32.31 5.76
CA ARG A 291 -54.44 -32.15 7.17
C ARG A 291 -53.15 -31.34 7.32
N GLU A 292 -53.24 -30.24 8.07
CA GLU A 292 -52.12 -29.45 8.58
C GLU A 292 -51.23 -30.28 9.52
N GLY A 293 -49.91 -30.01 9.48
CA GLY A 293 -48.90 -30.54 10.39
C GLY A 293 -48.10 -29.40 11.06
N PRO A 294 -47.56 -29.62 12.29
CA PRO A 294 -47.20 -28.59 13.28
C PRO A 294 -45.77 -28.00 13.10
N PRO A 295 -45.36 -26.96 13.88
CA PRO A 295 -44.26 -26.07 13.50
C PRO A 295 -42.88 -26.70 13.73
N VAL A 296 -41.95 -26.46 12.81
CA VAL A 296 -40.57 -26.92 12.93
C VAL A 296 -39.81 -26.05 13.93
N SER A 297 -39.18 -26.70 14.90
CA SER A 297 -38.40 -26.09 15.98
C SER A 297 -37.05 -25.57 15.47
N ARG A 298 -36.68 -24.37 15.92
CA ARG A 298 -35.39 -23.69 15.65
C ARG A 298 -34.22 -24.42 16.35
N PRO A 299 -33.05 -24.61 15.72
CA PRO A 299 -31.89 -25.20 16.41
C PRO A 299 -31.17 -24.16 17.29
N PRO A 300 -30.55 -24.58 18.41
CA PRO A 300 -30.00 -23.68 19.43
C PRO A 300 -28.60 -23.18 19.10
N ARG A 301 -28.31 -21.97 19.59
CA ARG A 301 -26.97 -21.34 19.62
C ARG A 301 -26.07 -22.02 20.67
N PRO A 302 -24.80 -22.33 20.39
CA PRO A 302 -23.83 -22.63 21.43
C PRO A 302 -22.98 -21.40 21.78
N ALA A 303 -22.72 -21.22 23.07
CA ALA A 303 -21.71 -20.34 23.62
C ALA A 303 -20.43 -21.13 23.97
N SER A 304 -19.29 -20.52 23.62
CA SER A 304 -17.90 -20.66 24.12
C SER A 304 -17.16 -22.02 24.19
N SER A 305 -16.02 -22.02 23.47
CA SER A 305 -14.68 -22.55 23.76
C SER A 305 -14.42 -24.05 23.92
N GLN A 306 -13.83 -24.66 22.87
CA GLN A 306 -12.65 -25.51 22.96
C GLN A 306 -11.75 -25.35 21.71
N GLU A 307 -10.45 -25.12 21.92
CA GLU A 307 -9.38 -25.06 20.92
C GLU A 307 -9.28 -26.37 20.10
N VAL A 308 -9.20 -26.25 18.77
CA VAL A 308 -8.75 -27.32 17.87
C VAL A 308 -7.80 -26.74 16.81
N LYS A 309 -6.67 -27.42 16.64
CA LYS A 309 -5.45 -27.03 15.92
C LYS A 309 -5.67 -26.77 14.43
N GLN A 310 -5.06 -25.68 13.94
CA GLN A 310 -4.82 -25.39 12.52
C GLN A 310 -3.75 -26.35 11.99
N ASP A 311 -4.07 -27.28 11.08
CA ASP A 311 -3.04 -27.98 10.29
C ASP A 311 -3.52 -28.55 8.93
N ASN A 312 -4.76 -28.32 8.45
CA ASN A 312 -5.27 -29.00 7.24
C ASN A 312 -5.84 -28.11 6.12
N ILE A 313 -5.47 -26.82 6.03
CA ILE A 313 -5.99 -25.91 4.96
C ILE A 313 -4.85 -25.30 4.10
N ILE A 314 -3.65 -25.91 4.07
CA ILE A 314 -2.52 -25.43 3.23
C ILE A 314 -1.99 -26.53 2.28
N ASN A 315 -2.80 -27.54 1.92
CA ASN A 315 -2.34 -28.62 1.04
C ASN A 315 -3.07 -28.71 -0.32
N LEU A 316 -3.75 -27.65 -0.80
CA LEU A 316 -4.53 -27.73 -2.05
C LEU A 316 -4.11 -26.75 -3.17
N LEU A 317 -2.99 -26.03 -3.02
CA LEU A 317 -2.55 -25.03 -4.00
C LEU A 317 -1.08 -25.22 -4.45
N GLU A 318 -0.49 -26.40 -4.27
CA GLU A 318 0.93 -26.65 -4.53
C GLU A 318 1.24 -27.54 -5.75
N ASP A 319 0.26 -27.84 -6.61
CA ASP A 319 0.45 -28.67 -7.82
C ASP A 319 0.39 -27.88 -9.14
N ALA A 320 1.26 -26.88 -9.29
CA ALA A 320 1.59 -26.31 -10.60
C ALA A 320 3.10 -26.41 -10.84
N VAL A 321 3.47 -27.47 -11.55
CA VAL A 321 4.82 -27.88 -11.94
C VAL A 321 5.55 -26.78 -12.73
N VAL A 322 6.74 -26.41 -12.26
CA VAL A 322 7.79 -25.73 -13.04
C VAL A 322 8.90 -26.75 -13.29
N PRO A 323 9.46 -26.92 -14.50
CA PRO A 323 10.60 -27.81 -14.68
C PRO A 323 11.93 -27.12 -14.30
N ASP A 324 12.68 -27.80 -13.44
CA ASP A 324 14.05 -27.53 -13.00
C ASP A 324 15.08 -27.61 -14.14
N ILE A 325 16.06 -26.70 -14.14
CA ILE A 325 17.45 -27.03 -14.50
C ILE A 325 18.37 -26.40 -13.46
N ASN A 326 18.97 -27.27 -12.64
CA ASN A 326 19.95 -26.95 -11.62
C ASN A 326 21.35 -27.28 -12.16
N SER A 327 22.31 -26.38 -12.05
CA SER A 327 23.74 -26.72 -11.95
C SER A 327 24.58 -25.52 -11.44
N SER A 328 25.08 -25.70 -10.22
CA SER A 328 26.12 -24.94 -9.52
C SER A 328 27.48 -24.99 -10.23
N ILE A 329 28.21 -23.86 -10.36
CA ILE A 329 29.68 -23.70 -10.17
C ILE A 329 30.04 -22.23 -9.78
N GLN A 330 31.00 -22.12 -8.85
CA GLN A 330 31.70 -20.99 -8.21
C GLN A 330 32.40 -19.90 -9.08
N PRO A 331 32.93 -18.81 -8.48
CA PRO A 331 33.26 -17.56 -9.17
C PRO A 331 34.67 -17.51 -9.77
N GLN A 332 34.82 -16.90 -10.95
CA GLN A 332 36.12 -16.48 -11.48
C GLN A 332 36.05 -15.07 -12.08
N ASN A 333 37.09 -14.29 -11.75
CA ASN A 333 37.45 -12.98 -12.27
C ASN A 333 37.67 -13.02 -13.79
N GLU A 334 37.04 -12.13 -14.55
CA GLU A 334 37.59 -11.59 -15.79
C GLU A 334 37.21 -10.10 -15.98
N VAL A 335 38.12 -9.38 -16.64
CA VAL A 335 38.26 -7.93 -16.83
C VAL A 335 37.19 -7.38 -17.80
N PRO A 336 36.65 -6.15 -17.62
CA PRO A 336 35.51 -5.71 -18.41
C PRO A 336 35.91 -5.29 -19.82
N THR A 337 35.23 -5.86 -20.81
CA THR A 337 35.23 -5.36 -22.19
C THR A 337 34.11 -4.33 -22.35
N VAL A 338 34.47 -3.18 -22.88
CA VAL A 338 33.61 -2.03 -23.14
C VAL A 338 32.53 -2.38 -24.17
N THR A 339 31.26 -2.28 -23.79
CA THR A 339 30.16 -2.08 -24.74
C THR A 339 29.18 -1.04 -24.21
N ASN A 340 29.19 0.11 -24.88
CA ASN A 340 28.15 1.14 -24.85
C ASN A 340 26.77 0.50 -25.01
N GLY A 341 25.90 0.68 -24.01
CA GLY A 341 24.50 0.29 -24.05
C GLY A 341 23.72 1.17 -23.09
N SER A 342 23.09 2.21 -23.64
CA SER A 342 22.18 3.11 -22.94
C SER A 342 20.99 2.31 -22.39
N SER A 343 20.99 2.05 -21.09
CA SER A 343 19.81 1.57 -20.36
C SER A 343 19.10 2.78 -19.77
N ASP A 344 17.91 3.07 -20.29
CA ASP A 344 17.00 4.07 -19.77
C ASP A 344 16.50 3.62 -18.39
N ALA A 345 17.31 3.90 -17.36
CA ALA A 345 16.97 3.65 -15.98
C ALA A 345 15.96 4.71 -15.55
N GLU A 346 14.68 4.33 -15.58
CA GLU A 346 13.54 5.10 -15.12
C GLU A 346 13.88 5.88 -13.84
N LEU A 347 14.07 7.19 -14.00
CA LEU A 347 14.58 8.10 -12.98
C LEU A 347 13.54 8.33 -11.88
N PRO A 348 13.97 8.65 -10.65
CA PRO A 348 13.03 9.12 -9.63
C PRO A 348 12.24 10.35 -10.10
N PRO A 349 10.97 10.50 -9.68
CA PRO A 349 10.21 11.71 -9.92
C PRO A 349 10.98 12.94 -9.41
N SER A 350 11.00 14.00 -10.21
CA SER A 350 11.59 15.30 -9.85
C SER A 350 13.11 15.31 -9.63
N VAL A 351 13.87 14.39 -10.25
CA VAL A 351 15.34 14.50 -10.23
C VAL A 351 15.81 15.79 -10.90
N LEU A 352 16.64 16.55 -10.18
CA LEU A 352 17.28 17.76 -10.70
C LEU A 352 18.53 17.40 -11.52
N TYR A 353 19.39 16.53 -10.98
CA TYR A 353 20.61 16.05 -11.63
C TYR A 353 21.21 14.86 -10.87
N LYS A 354 22.18 14.17 -11.48
CA LYS A 354 22.98 13.13 -10.82
C LYS A 354 24.31 13.70 -10.32
N VAL A 355 24.80 13.16 -9.21
CA VAL A 355 26.16 13.42 -8.72
C VAL A 355 26.88 12.11 -8.41
N LYS A 356 28.20 12.13 -8.54
CA LYS A 356 29.11 11.09 -8.06
C LYS A 356 29.78 11.55 -6.79
N VAL A 357 29.79 10.70 -5.77
CA VAL A 357 30.44 10.98 -4.49
C VAL A 357 31.96 10.86 -4.64
N LEU A 358 32.69 11.90 -4.24
CA LEU A 358 34.15 11.98 -4.30
C LEU A 358 34.83 11.51 -3.00
N HIS A 359 34.13 11.66 -1.87
CA HIS A 359 34.67 11.38 -0.54
C HIS A 359 33.64 10.64 0.31
N ASP A 360 34.11 9.74 1.18
CA ASP A 360 33.28 9.10 2.19
C ASP A 360 32.66 10.16 3.11
N TYR A 361 31.36 10.00 3.39
CA TYR A 361 30.62 10.83 4.32
C TYR A 361 29.81 9.92 5.24
N GLY A 362 30.07 9.98 6.54
CA GLY A 362 29.27 9.29 7.55
C GLY A 362 28.15 10.20 8.02
N ALA A 363 26.90 9.74 7.94
CA ALA A 363 25.75 10.46 8.46
C ALA A 363 25.92 10.70 9.97
N THR A 364 25.72 11.94 10.37
CA THR A 364 25.83 12.39 11.77
C THR A 364 24.47 12.62 12.42
N ASP A 365 23.41 12.61 11.60
CA ASP A 365 22.02 12.81 12.00
C ASP A 365 21.10 11.90 11.17
N SER A 366 19.87 11.71 11.63
CA SER A 366 18.88 10.78 11.07
C SER A 366 18.27 11.20 9.73
N ASP A 367 18.43 12.47 9.35
CA ASP A 367 18.02 13.03 8.05
C ASP A 367 19.17 13.09 7.04
N GLU A 368 20.39 12.67 7.43
CA GLU A 368 21.57 12.68 6.57
C GLU A 368 21.77 11.37 5.82
N LEU A 369 22.31 11.47 4.60
CA LEU A 369 22.59 10.32 3.76
C LEU A 369 24.04 9.87 3.96
N ASP A 370 24.25 8.63 4.41
CA ASP A 370 25.57 8.00 4.42
C ASP A 370 26.09 7.83 2.98
N LEU A 371 27.33 8.22 2.68
CA LEU A 371 27.90 8.13 1.33
C LEU A 371 29.27 7.46 1.32
N LYS A 372 29.52 6.66 0.29
CA LYS A 372 30.85 6.11 -0.02
C LYS A 372 31.39 6.71 -1.31
N ALA A 373 32.70 6.96 -1.35
CA ALA A 373 33.36 7.42 -2.56
C ALA A 373 33.06 6.46 -3.73
N GLY A 374 32.55 7.01 -4.82
CA GLY A 374 32.08 6.25 -5.99
C GLY A 374 30.57 6.04 -6.06
N ASP A 375 29.81 6.25 -4.97
CA ASP A 375 28.35 6.19 -4.99
C ASP A 375 27.76 7.19 -5.99
N ILE A 376 26.67 6.81 -6.67
CA ILE A 376 25.86 7.70 -7.49
C ILE A 376 24.61 8.10 -6.70
N VAL A 377 24.31 9.40 -6.67
CA VAL A 377 23.17 9.96 -5.96
C VAL A 377 22.32 10.80 -6.91
N TYR A 378 21.01 10.59 -6.85
CA TYR A 378 20.01 11.41 -7.50
C TYR A 378 19.68 12.61 -6.62
N VAL A 379 19.96 13.82 -7.10
CA VAL A 379 19.63 15.07 -6.39
C VAL A 379 18.18 15.42 -6.65
N LEU A 380 17.45 15.72 -5.57
CA LEU A 380 16.02 16.01 -5.56
C LEU A 380 15.79 17.44 -5.04
N PRO A 381 14.70 18.10 -5.44
CA PRO A 381 14.28 19.35 -4.80
C PRO A 381 13.89 19.09 -3.36
N PHE A 382 14.10 20.08 -2.49
CA PHE A 382 13.51 20.08 -1.17
C PHE A 382 11.99 20.23 -1.27
N ALA A 383 11.25 19.58 -0.36
CA ALA A 383 9.80 19.74 -0.31
C ALA A 383 9.42 21.18 0.08
N ASN A 384 10.22 21.79 0.97
CA ASN A 384 10.14 23.20 1.31
C ASN A 384 11.51 23.87 1.05
N PRO A 385 11.60 24.87 0.15
CA PRO A 385 12.85 25.58 -0.13
C PRO A 385 13.51 26.19 1.12
N ASP A 386 12.74 26.54 2.15
CA ASP A 386 13.26 27.12 3.39
C ASP A 386 13.98 26.09 4.28
N GLU A 387 13.87 24.80 3.97
CA GLU A 387 14.63 23.71 4.61
C GLU A 387 16.01 23.50 4.00
N GLN A 388 16.27 24.09 2.83
CA GLN A 388 17.55 23.93 2.16
C GLN A 388 18.64 24.76 2.85
N ASP A 389 19.47 24.09 3.63
CA ASP A 389 20.70 24.68 4.16
C ASP A 389 21.71 24.94 3.01
N GLU A 390 22.33 26.12 3.02
CA GLU A 390 23.32 26.52 2.01
C GLU A 390 24.51 25.52 2.00
N GLY A 391 24.83 24.95 0.82
CA GLY A 391 25.84 23.89 0.63
C GLY A 391 25.38 22.46 0.93
N TRP A 392 24.10 22.28 1.24
CA TRP A 392 23.47 20.96 1.41
C TRP A 392 22.45 20.72 0.32
N VAL A 393 22.43 19.48 -0.15
CA VAL A 393 21.51 19.02 -1.18
C VAL A 393 20.79 17.77 -0.68
N MET A 394 19.53 17.62 -1.09
CA MET A 394 18.74 16.44 -0.80
C MET A 394 18.91 15.42 -1.93
N GLY A 395 19.02 14.14 -1.58
CA GLY A 395 19.02 13.10 -2.61
C GLY A 395 18.80 11.69 -2.08
N VAL A 396 18.82 10.75 -3.02
CA VAL A 396 18.68 9.32 -2.78
C VAL A 396 19.73 8.56 -3.58
N LYS A 397 20.32 7.50 -3.02
CA LYS A 397 21.29 6.68 -3.74
C LYS A 397 20.65 6.01 -4.95
N GLU A 398 21.37 5.96 -6.06
CA GLU A 398 20.94 5.25 -7.26
C GLU A 398 20.71 3.76 -6.97
N SER A 399 21.57 3.13 -6.17
CA SER A 399 21.41 1.74 -5.73
C SER A 399 20.09 1.50 -4.99
N HIS A 400 19.73 2.39 -4.06
CA HIS A 400 18.45 2.30 -3.33
C HIS A 400 17.26 2.47 -4.27
N TRP A 401 17.33 3.45 -5.18
CA TRP A 401 16.26 3.71 -6.14
C TRP A 401 16.04 2.53 -7.09
N LEU A 402 17.12 2.00 -7.68
CA LEU A 402 17.05 0.88 -8.61
C LEU A 402 16.45 -0.37 -7.97
N GLN A 403 16.72 -0.60 -6.67
CA GLN A 403 16.24 -1.75 -5.96
C GLN A 403 14.80 -1.59 -5.43
N ASN A 404 14.46 -0.42 -4.86
CA ASN A 404 13.24 -0.27 -4.07
C ASN A 404 12.18 0.62 -4.74
N LYS A 405 12.54 1.35 -5.80
CA LYS A 405 11.65 2.25 -6.55
C LYS A 405 10.86 3.21 -5.66
N ASN A 406 11.48 3.69 -4.57
CA ASN A 406 10.89 4.63 -3.63
C ASN A 406 11.92 5.61 -3.06
N LEU A 407 11.44 6.68 -2.44
CA LEU A 407 12.25 7.75 -1.85
C LEU A 407 12.38 7.65 -0.33
N LEU A 408 12.13 6.48 0.26
CA LEU A 408 12.11 6.32 1.73
C LEU A 408 13.48 6.50 2.38
N ALA A 409 14.56 6.24 1.63
CA ALA A 409 15.94 6.41 2.09
C ALA A 409 16.58 7.69 1.51
N LYS A 410 15.78 8.74 1.26
CA LYS A 410 16.33 10.05 0.91
C LYS A 410 16.90 10.74 2.15
N GLY A 411 17.95 11.53 1.95
CA GLY A 411 18.57 12.32 3.02
C GLY A 411 19.34 13.51 2.46
N VAL A 412 19.75 14.40 3.35
CA VAL A 412 20.62 15.54 3.00
C VAL A 412 22.09 15.13 3.03
N PHE A 413 22.89 15.72 2.15
CA PHE A 413 24.33 15.50 2.09
C PHE A 413 25.08 16.75 1.62
N PRO A 414 26.38 16.87 1.94
CA PRO A 414 27.15 18.06 1.61
C PRO A 414 27.52 18.09 0.11
N GLU A 415 27.17 19.18 -0.57
CA GLU A 415 27.36 19.33 -2.02
C GLU A 415 28.85 19.22 -2.43
N ASN A 416 29.75 19.76 -1.60
CA ASN A 416 31.19 19.79 -1.84
C ASN A 416 31.89 18.42 -1.75
N PHE A 417 31.16 17.37 -1.34
CA PHE A 417 31.66 15.99 -1.35
C PHE A 417 31.36 15.27 -2.67
N THR A 418 30.72 15.96 -3.62
CA THR A 418 30.21 15.35 -4.84
C THR A 418 30.58 16.13 -6.10
N GLN A 419 30.55 15.45 -7.23
CA GLN A 419 30.74 16.02 -8.56
C GLN A 419 29.50 15.74 -9.40
N LYS A 420 28.94 16.80 -9.99
CA LYS A 420 27.82 16.67 -10.93
C LYS A 420 28.25 15.87 -12.17
N LEU A 421 27.43 14.90 -12.55
CA LEU A 421 27.63 14.03 -13.72
C LEU A 421 27.00 14.61 -14.98
#